data_AF-N1QLZ9-F1
#
_entry.id   AF-N1QLZ9-F1
#
_cell.length_a   1.000
_cell.length_b   1.000
_cell.length_c   1.000
_cell.angle_alpha   90.00
_cell.angle_beta   90.00
_cell.angle_gamma   90.00
#
_symmetry.space_group_name_H-M   'P 1'
#
loop_
_entity.id
_entity.type
_entity.pdbx_description
1 polymer ?
#
loop_
_entity_poly.entity_id
_entity_poly.type
_entity_poly.pdbx_seq_one_letter_code
_entity_poly.pdbx_strand_id
1 'polypeptide(L)'
;MAVCSLWSGTHSHSLGSSSRASYEAAQTKHKTSSTMSRPIRESIKRLRGWVMGSESRMKKIVRGEGAPGTRAAPTQSGNNDKKIGLRLDHGDIVVKDGKKFRRYKLQINKGAENPTLKALADKDSHRVWSHADIPIDDTDKTEPGKLLETFFEDLETNIES
;
A
#
# COMPACT_ATOMS: atom_id res chain seq x y z
N MET A 1 -65.79 -4.09 57.38
CA MET A 1 -66.17 -3.03 56.43
C MET A 1 -64.93 -2.62 55.65
N ALA A 2 -65.07 -2.46 54.33
CA ALA A 2 -64.06 -1.98 53.38
C ALA A 2 -63.43 -0.64 53.84
N VAL A 3 -62.26 -0.19 53.37
CA VAL A 3 -61.95 0.26 51.99
C VAL A 3 -60.42 0.38 51.75
N CYS A 4 -59.98 0.16 50.50
CA CYS A 4 -59.02 0.90 49.66
C CYS A 4 -57.94 1.80 50.32
N SER A 5 -56.71 2.03 49.83
CA SER A 5 -56.07 1.83 48.52
C SER A 5 -54.62 2.37 48.56
N LEU A 6 -53.79 1.92 47.60
CA LEU A 6 -52.61 2.57 46.99
C LEU A 6 -51.38 2.94 47.86
N TRP A 7 -50.20 2.43 47.47
CA TRP A 7 -49.20 3.20 46.70
C TRP A 7 -48.03 2.28 46.24
N SER A 8 -47.73 2.30 44.94
CA SER A 8 -46.57 1.67 44.31
C SER A 8 -45.31 2.52 44.47
N GLY A 9 -44.16 1.88 44.72
CA GLY A 9 -42.85 2.45 44.38
C GLY A 9 -41.70 2.04 45.29
N THR A 10 -40.94 1.01 44.90
CA THR A 10 -39.54 0.80 45.31
C THR A 10 -38.82 0.07 44.16
N HIS A 11 -37.94 0.77 43.44
CA HIS A 11 -36.49 0.82 43.64
C HIS A 11 -35.74 -0.48 43.34
N SER A 12 -34.95 -0.40 42.26
CA SER A 12 -33.97 -1.36 41.76
C SER A 12 -33.04 -1.92 42.82
N HIS A 13 -32.74 -3.22 42.74
CA HIS A 13 -31.44 -3.76 43.12
C HIS A 13 -31.00 -4.89 42.19
N SER A 14 -30.01 -4.53 41.35
CA SER A 14 -28.80 -5.27 41.01
C SER A 14 -28.76 -6.78 41.34
N LEU A 15 -28.95 -7.62 40.32
CA LEU A 15 -28.41 -8.98 40.32
C LEU A 15 -27.03 -8.98 39.67
N GLY A 16 -26.05 -9.41 40.46
CA GLY A 16 -24.67 -9.58 40.06
C GLY A 16 -24.48 -10.64 38.97
N SER A 17 -23.81 -10.21 37.90
CA SER A 17 -22.64 -10.84 37.29
C SER A 17 -22.30 -12.27 37.73
N SER A 18 -22.46 -13.22 36.80
CA SER A 18 -21.49 -14.29 36.48
C SER A 18 -22.15 -15.18 35.43
N SER A 19 -21.88 -15.05 34.13
CA SER A 19 -20.96 -15.97 33.44
C SER A 19 -21.04 -15.79 31.91
N ARG A 20 -21.26 -14.57 31.40
CA ARG A 20 -21.42 -14.30 29.95
C ARG A 20 -20.37 -13.36 29.37
N ALA A 21 -19.28 -13.13 30.11
CA ALA A 21 -18.22 -12.17 29.75
C ALA A 21 -16.99 -12.80 29.07
N SER A 22 -16.99 -14.12 28.80
CA SER A 22 -15.74 -14.80 28.41
C SER A 22 -15.73 -15.37 26.98
N TYR A 23 -16.83 -15.33 26.22
CA TYR A 23 -16.90 -16.04 24.93
C TYR A 23 -17.36 -15.24 23.69
N GLU A 24 -17.73 -13.96 23.82
CA GLU A 24 -18.01 -13.11 22.64
C GLU A 24 -17.14 -11.84 22.58
N ALA A 25 -16.03 -11.83 23.32
CA ALA A 25 -15.00 -10.79 23.25
C ALA A 25 -13.76 -11.23 22.43
N ALA A 26 -13.94 -12.14 21.47
CA ALA A 26 -12.85 -12.72 20.67
C ALA A 26 -13.07 -12.64 19.15
N GLN A 27 -13.87 -11.70 18.65
CA GLN A 27 -14.00 -11.46 17.21
C GLN A 27 -13.89 -9.97 16.81
N THR A 28 -13.09 -9.20 17.54
CA THR A 28 -12.76 -7.82 17.16
C THR A 28 -11.25 -7.61 17.21
N LYS A 29 -10.50 -8.31 16.36
CA LYS A 29 -9.11 -7.97 16.02
C LYS A 29 -8.67 -8.76 14.79
N HIS A 30 -8.21 -8.03 13.76
CA HIS A 30 -7.57 -8.51 12.53
C HIS A 30 -8.47 -8.94 11.35
N LYS A 31 -9.22 -8.00 10.76
CA LYS A 31 -9.60 -8.11 9.34
C LYS A 31 -9.79 -6.76 8.65
N THR A 32 -8.81 -5.86 8.77
CA THR A 32 -8.84 -4.55 8.09
C THR A 32 -7.59 -4.22 7.26
N SER A 33 -6.54 -5.07 7.20
CA SER A 33 -5.37 -4.79 6.33
C SER A 33 -5.50 -5.31 4.89
N SER A 34 -6.48 -6.17 4.58
CA SER A 34 -6.63 -6.75 3.23
C SER A 34 -7.41 -5.85 2.26
N THR A 35 -8.30 -4.98 2.76
CA THR A 35 -9.20 -4.20 1.88
C THR A 35 -8.48 -2.99 1.27
N MET A 36 -7.63 -2.30 2.05
CA MET A 36 -6.89 -1.11 1.58
C MET A 36 -5.65 -1.48 0.74
N SER A 37 -5.04 -2.64 1.00
CA SER A 37 -3.93 -3.14 0.18
C SER A 37 -4.40 -3.59 -1.21
N ARG A 38 -5.67 -3.97 -1.40
CA ARG A 38 -6.17 -4.44 -2.71
C ARG A 38 -6.07 -3.38 -3.83
N PRO A 39 -6.58 -2.13 -3.67
CA PRO A 39 -6.39 -1.09 -4.69
C PRO A 39 -4.92 -0.81 -5.02
N ILE A 40 -4.03 -0.85 -4.01
CA ILE A 40 -2.60 -0.64 -4.21
C ILE A 40 -2.00 -1.79 -5.02
N ARG A 41 -2.28 -3.05 -4.64
CA ARG A 41 -1.83 -4.25 -5.37
C ARG A 41 -2.31 -4.27 -6.82
N GLU A 42 -3.58 -3.93 -7.06
CA GLU A 42 -4.12 -3.83 -8.43
C GLU A 42 -3.42 -2.75 -9.25
N SER A 43 -3.13 -1.61 -8.64
CA SER A 43 -2.37 -0.56 -9.30
C SER A 43 -0.90 -0.93 -9.53
N ILE A 44 -0.27 -1.72 -8.64
CA ILE A 44 1.07 -2.27 -8.89
C ILE A 44 1.04 -3.20 -10.11
N LYS A 45 0.03 -4.06 -10.25
CA LYS A 45 -0.15 -4.91 -11.44
C LYS A 45 -0.30 -4.09 -12.73
N ARG A 46 -1.06 -2.99 -12.68
CA ARG A 46 -1.19 -2.05 -13.82
C ARG A 46 0.14 -1.39 -14.17
N LEU A 47 0.87 -0.95 -13.14
CA LEU A 47 2.20 -0.35 -13.31
C LEU A 47 3.19 -1.37 -13.90
N ARG A 48 3.19 -2.62 -13.41
CA ARG A 48 3.96 -3.74 -13.96
C ARG A 48 3.65 -3.93 -15.44
N GLY A 49 2.37 -4.08 -15.80
CA GLY A 49 1.96 -4.21 -17.20
C GLY A 49 2.40 -3.03 -18.07
N TRP A 50 2.34 -1.80 -17.55
CA TRP A 50 2.78 -0.61 -18.29
C TRP A 50 4.30 -0.57 -18.51
N VAL A 51 5.10 -0.92 -17.49
CA VAL A 51 6.56 -0.97 -17.58
C VAL A 51 7.01 -2.11 -18.48
N MET A 52 6.50 -3.32 -18.25
CA MET A 52 6.88 -4.53 -19.00
C MET A 52 6.34 -4.53 -20.43
N GLY A 53 5.28 -3.77 -20.73
CA GLY A 53 4.72 -3.64 -22.06
C GLY A 53 5.60 -2.88 -23.07
N SER A 54 6.79 -2.39 -22.68
CA SER A 54 7.72 -1.75 -23.59
C SER A 54 9.18 -1.93 -23.15
N GLU A 55 10.01 -2.42 -24.06
CA GLU A 55 11.44 -2.65 -23.79
C GLU A 55 12.18 -1.37 -23.38
N SER A 56 11.85 -0.22 -23.97
CA SER A 56 12.46 1.07 -23.60
C SER A 56 12.10 1.47 -22.17
N ARG A 57 10.88 1.18 -21.71
CA ARG A 57 10.45 1.44 -20.33
C ARG A 57 11.15 0.49 -19.36
N MET A 58 11.26 -0.79 -19.71
CA MET A 58 12.01 -1.76 -18.92
C MET A 58 13.48 -1.34 -18.75
N LYS A 59 14.16 -1.06 -19.86
CA LYS A 59 15.56 -0.60 -19.86
C LYS A 59 15.75 0.66 -19.01
N LYS A 60 14.82 1.61 -19.06
CA LYS A 60 14.88 2.83 -18.24
C LYS A 60 14.87 2.53 -16.74
N ILE A 61 14.00 1.63 -16.28
CA ILE A 61 13.94 1.23 -14.87
C ILE A 61 15.20 0.44 -14.47
N VAL A 62 15.60 -0.52 -15.29
CA VAL A 62 16.77 -1.37 -15.02
C VAL A 62 18.09 -0.59 -15.00
N ARG A 63 18.21 0.47 -15.81
CA ARG A 63 19.41 1.33 -15.79
C ARG A 63 19.63 2.04 -14.46
N GLY A 64 18.59 2.29 -13.66
CA GLY A 64 18.76 2.98 -12.38
C GLY A 64 19.12 4.48 -12.50
N GLU A 65 19.10 5.03 -13.72
CA GLU A 65 19.52 6.38 -14.07
C GLU A 65 18.44 7.40 -13.70
N GLY A 66 18.78 8.30 -12.77
CA GLY A 66 17.89 9.37 -12.34
C GLY A 66 18.38 10.03 -11.06
N ALA A 67 18.01 11.29 -10.86
CA ALA A 67 18.28 12.00 -9.62
C ALA A 67 17.30 11.55 -8.52
N PRO A 68 17.74 11.37 -7.27
CA PRO A 68 16.84 11.08 -6.16
C PRO A 68 15.67 12.08 -6.09
N GLY A 69 14.47 11.60 -5.78
CA GLY A 69 13.23 12.37 -5.73
C GLY A 69 12.57 12.62 -7.09
N THR A 70 13.20 12.25 -8.21
CA THR A 70 12.61 12.42 -9.54
C THR A 70 11.73 11.24 -9.95
N ARG A 71 10.74 11.48 -10.81
CA ARG A 71 9.85 10.44 -11.32
C ARG A 71 10.61 9.47 -12.24
N ALA A 72 10.54 8.18 -11.94
CA ALA A 72 11.01 7.12 -12.80
C ALA A 72 9.93 6.66 -13.78
N ALA A 73 8.74 6.33 -13.24
CA ALA A 73 7.60 5.83 -13.99
C ALA A 73 6.27 6.10 -13.25
N PRO A 74 5.12 6.08 -13.96
CA PRO A 74 5.01 6.18 -15.40
C PRO A 74 5.43 7.58 -15.90
N THR A 75 5.59 7.75 -17.22
CA THR A 75 5.83 9.08 -17.80
C THR A 75 4.63 9.99 -17.55
N GLN A 76 4.87 11.29 -17.33
CA GLN A 76 3.82 12.29 -17.09
C GLN A 76 3.06 12.70 -18.37
N SER A 77 3.11 11.87 -19.41
CA SER A 77 2.46 12.11 -20.70
C SER A 77 1.11 11.40 -20.75
N GLY A 78 0.03 12.16 -20.94
CA GLY A 78 -1.34 11.65 -21.05
C GLY A 78 -1.96 11.26 -19.70
N ASN A 79 -2.91 10.33 -19.72
CA ASN A 79 -3.68 9.89 -18.53
C ASN A 79 -3.16 8.58 -17.91
N ASN A 80 -1.98 8.10 -18.28
CA ASN A 80 -1.49 6.79 -17.83
C ASN A 80 -1.24 6.76 -16.32
N ASP A 81 -0.64 7.82 -15.78
CA ASP A 81 -0.34 7.97 -14.35
C ASP A 81 -1.62 8.05 -13.50
N LYS A 82 -2.68 8.69 -14.01
CA LYS A 82 -3.99 8.77 -13.36
C LYS A 82 -4.71 7.43 -13.36
N LYS A 83 -4.69 6.71 -14.49
CA LYS A 83 -5.30 5.38 -14.67
C LYS A 83 -4.59 4.26 -13.88
N ILE A 84 -3.26 4.35 -13.77
CA ILE A 84 -2.45 3.45 -12.93
C ILE A 84 -2.67 3.82 -11.46
N GLY A 85 -2.62 5.12 -11.13
CA GLY A 85 -2.84 5.62 -9.78
C GLY A 85 -1.60 5.55 -8.87
N LEU A 86 -0.46 5.07 -9.36
CA LEU A 86 0.80 4.97 -8.63
C LEU A 86 1.94 5.59 -9.45
N ARG A 87 3.01 5.95 -8.76
CA ARG A 87 4.27 6.41 -9.34
C ARG A 87 5.46 5.76 -8.63
N LEU A 88 6.51 5.51 -9.40
CA LEU A 88 7.84 5.16 -8.93
C LEU A 88 8.71 6.40 -9.02
N ASP A 89 9.33 6.74 -7.90
CA ASP A 89 10.31 7.80 -7.83
C ASP A 89 11.69 7.19 -7.54
N HIS A 90 12.73 7.75 -8.16
CA HIS A 90 14.11 7.39 -7.87
C HIS A 90 14.40 7.73 -6.42
N GLY A 91 14.77 6.74 -5.64
CA GLY A 91 15.26 6.90 -4.29
C GLY A 91 16.77 6.98 -4.25
N ASP A 92 17.28 6.81 -3.03
CA ASP A 92 18.69 6.89 -2.72
C ASP A 92 19.46 5.66 -3.25
N ILE A 93 20.78 5.79 -3.34
CA ILE A 93 21.65 4.64 -3.58
C ILE A 93 21.89 3.96 -2.23
N VAL A 94 21.61 2.67 -2.14
CA VAL A 94 21.87 1.85 -0.96
C VAL A 94 22.99 0.86 -1.26
N VAL A 95 23.83 0.59 -0.27
CA VAL A 95 24.88 -0.44 -0.36
C VAL A 95 24.41 -1.65 0.44
N LYS A 96 24.34 -2.81 -0.22
CA LYS A 96 24.07 -4.10 0.42
C LYS A 96 25.18 -5.06 0.01
N ASP A 97 25.87 -5.66 0.98
CA ASP A 97 26.93 -6.64 0.73
C ASP A 97 28.02 -6.14 -0.24
N GLY A 98 28.39 -4.86 -0.11
CA GLY A 98 29.36 -4.20 -1.00
C GLY A 98 28.86 -3.85 -2.40
N LYS A 99 27.65 -4.29 -2.79
CA LYS A 99 26.99 -3.95 -4.04
C LYS A 99 26.10 -2.71 -3.91
N LYS A 100 26.10 -1.85 -4.93
CA LYS A 100 25.26 -0.63 -4.98
C LYS A 100 23.93 -0.92 -5.67
N PHE A 101 22.85 -0.48 -5.05
CA PHE A 101 21.50 -0.59 -5.58
C PHE A 101 20.83 0.78 -5.61
N ARG A 102 20.06 1.04 -6.66
CA ARG A 102 19.10 2.15 -6.70
C ARG A 102 17.83 1.69 -6.01
N ARG A 103 17.44 2.36 -4.93
CA ARG A 103 16.12 2.18 -4.34
C ARG A 103 15.07 2.93 -5.16
N TYR A 104 13.95 2.31 -5.44
CA TYR A 104 12.76 2.96 -5.96
C TYR A 104 11.71 3.07 -4.87
N LYS A 105 11.04 4.22 -4.80
CA LYS A 105 9.98 4.51 -3.83
C LYS A 105 8.64 4.49 -4.56
N LEU A 106 7.73 3.62 -4.13
CA LEU A 106 6.37 3.56 -4.64
C LEU A 106 5.50 4.56 -3.87
N GLN A 107 4.87 5.47 -4.60
CA GLN A 107 3.97 6.46 -4.03
C GLN A 107 2.64 6.45 -4.78
N ILE A 108 1.58 6.89 -4.11
CA ILE A 108 0.27 7.05 -4.75
C ILE A 108 0.23 8.38 -5.50
N ASN A 109 -0.31 8.36 -6.72
CA ASN A 109 -0.53 9.58 -7.48
C ASN A 109 -1.74 10.36 -6.91
N LYS A 110 -1.54 11.63 -6.55
CA LYS A 110 -2.64 12.51 -6.10
C LYS A 110 -3.76 12.67 -7.13
N GLY A 111 -3.42 12.50 -8.41
CA GLY A 111 -4.35 12.50 -9.54
C GLY A 111 -4.98 11.13 -9.87
N ALA A 112 -4.84 10.12 -9.02
CA ALA A 112 -5.40 8.79 -9.29
C ALA A 112 -6.91 8.84 -9.56
N GLU A 113 -7.36 8.12 -10.60
CA GLU A 113 -8.79 7.99 -10.92
C GLU A 113 -9.52 7.11 -9.88
N ASN A 114 -8.80 6.19 -9.23
CA ASN A 114 -9.36 5.39 -8.16
C ASN A 114 -9.58 6.26 -6.91
N PRO A 115 -10.82 6.40 -6.41
CA PRO A 115 -11.14 7.31 -5.31
C PRO A 115 -10.48 6.89 -3.99
N THR A 116 -10.26 5.60 -3.76
CA THR A 116 -9.56 5.10 -2.56
C THR A 116 -8.10 5.52 -2.57
N LEU A 117 -7.41 5.33 -3.70
CA LEU A 117 -6.02 5.78 -3.87
C LEU A 117 -5.92 7.30 -3.76
N LYS A 118 -6.85 8.02 -4.39
CA LYS A 118 -6.91 9.47 -4.29
C LYS A 118 -7.05 9.95 -2.84
N ALA A 119 -7.98 9.37 -2.08
CA ALA A 119 -8.18 9.72 -0.67
C ALA A 119 -6.95 9.44 0.19
N LEU A 120 -6.17 8.40 -0.12
CA LEU A 120 -4.90 8.10 0.55
C LEU A 120 -3.83 9.14 0.22
N ALA A 121 -3.68 9.48 -1.06
CA ALA A 121 -2.72 10.49 -1.50
C ALA A 121 -3.08 11.90 -1.01
N ASP A 122 -4.37 12.21 -0.87
CA ASP A 122 -4.82 13.50 -0.34
C ASP A 122 -4.49 13.66 1.16
N LYS A 123 -4.39 12.54 1.91
CA LYS A 123 -3.90 12.55 3.31
C LYS A 123 -2.40 12.74 3.41
N ASP A 124 -1.65 11.97 2.61
CA ASP A 124 -0.20 12.10 2.52
C ASP A 124 0.29 11.71 1.12
N SER A 125 0.53 12.72 0.29
CA SER A 125 0.95 12.54 -1.10
C SER A 125 2.43 12.20 -1.27
N HIS A 126 3.21 12.29 -0.19
CA HIS A 126 4.64 11.97 -0.18
C HIS A 126 4.92 10.65 0.53
N ARG A 127 3.89 10.02 1.14
CA ARG A 127 4.00 8.69 1.74
C ARG A 127 4.58 7.69 0.75
N VAL A 128 5.64 7.03 1.18
CA VAL A 128 6.21 5.88 0.50
C VAL A 128 5.44 4.65 0.96
N TRP A 129 4.75 3.99 0.04
CA TRP A 129 3.91 2.83 0.35
C TRP A 129 4.64 1.50 0.20
N SER A 130 5.71 1.49 -0.59
CA SER A 130 6.57 0.34 -0.79
C SER A 130 7.90 0.80 -1.38
N HIS A 131 8.89 -0.07 -1.37
CA HIS A 131 10.15 0.15 -2.05
C HIS A 131 10.75 -1.17 -2.55
N ALA A 132 11.54 -1.06 -3.61
CA ALA A 132 12.30 -2.17 -4.17
C ALA A 132 13.60 -1.64 -4.75
N ASP A 133 14.60 -2.50 -4.82
CA ASP A 133 15.98 -2.11 -5.11
C ASP A 133 16.44 -2.77 -6.42
N ILE A 134 17.11 -2.01 -7.27
CA ILE A 134 17.68 -2.50 -8.54
C ILE A 134 19.20 -2.32 -8.49
N PRO A 135 20.00 -3.35 -8.84
CA PRO A 135 21.45 -3.23 -8.88
C PRO A 135 21.89 -2.17 -9.89
N ILE A 136 22.84 -1.32 -9.50
CA ILE A 136 23.37 -0.27 -10.38
C ILE A 136 24.44 -0.84 -11.31
N ASP A 137 25.15 -1.89 -10.87
CA ASP A 137 26.12 -2.59 -11.71
C ASP A 137 25.42 -3.36 -12.84
N ASP A 138 26.08 -3.45 -14.00
CA ASP A 138 25.55 -4.07 -15.21
C ASP A 138 25.62 -5.60 -15.19
N THR A 139 26.41 -6.17 -14.27
CA THR A 139 26.56 -7.62 -14.06
C THR A 139 25.23 -8.35 -13.83
N ASP A 140 24.29 -7.70 -13.16
CA ASP A 140 23.00 -8.28 -12.76
C ASP A 140 21.84 -7.86 -13.71
N LYS A 141 22.12 -7.20 -14.85
CA LYS A 141 21.11 -6.63 -15.76
C LYS A 141 20.93 -7.36 -17.10
N THR A 142 21.55 -8.53 -17.26
CA THR A 142 21.52 -9.31 -18.52
C THR A 142 20.11 -9.76 -18.91
N GLU A 143 19.23 -9.98 -17.94
CA GLU A 143 17.83 -10.40 -18.11
C GLU A 143 16.87 -9.37 -17.50
N PRO A 144 16.62 -8.23 -18.17
CA PRO A 144 15.84 -7.13 -17.61
C PRO A 144 14.40 -7.52 -17.25
N GLY A 145 13.82 -8.50 -17.96
CA GLY A 145 12.50 -9.03 -17.66
C GLY A 145 12.46 -9.66 -16.27
N LYS A 146 13.30 -10.68 -16.02
CA LYS A 146 13.34 -11.40 -14.73
C LYS A 146 13.68 -10.48 -13.57
N LEU A 147 14.64 -9.57 -13.76
CA LEU A 147 14.97 -8.56 -12.75
C LEU A 147 13.76 -7.69 -12.38
N LEU A 148 12.98 -7.28 -13.37
CA LEU A 148 11.76 -6.51 -13.14
C LEU A 148 10.65 -7.33 -12.50
N GLU A 149 10.56 -8.64 -12.77
CA GLU A 149 9.61 -9.52 -12.09
C GLU A 149 9.89 -9.55 -10.59
N THR A 150 11.13 -9.84 -10.19
CA THR A 150 11.55 -9.80 -8.78
C THR A 150 11.35 -8.41 -8.17
N PHE A 151 11.69 -7.35 -8.90
CA PHE A 151 11.45 -5.98 -8.45
C PHE A 151 9.96 -5.70 -8.14
N PHE A 152 9.04 -6.16 -8.99
CA PHE A 152 7.60 -5.97 -8.74
C PHE A 152 7.07 -6.88 -7.62
N GLU A 153 7.63 -8.09 -7.46
CA GLU A 153 7.33 -8.97 -6.32
C GLU A 153 7.77 -8.33 -4.99
N ASP A 154 8.95 -7.72 -4.95
CA ASP A 154 9.43 -6.95 -3.80
C ASP A 154 8.49 -5.79 -3.48
N LEU A 155 8.03 -5.06 -4.51
CA LEU A 155 7.06 -3.98 -4.32
C LEU A 155 5.74 -4.48 -3.72
N GLU A 156 5.25 -5.64 -4.15
CA GLU A 156 4.01 -6.23 -3.62
C GLU A 156 4.16 -6.82 -2.21
N THR A 157 5.36 -7.24 -1.85
CA THR A 157 5.70 -7.82 -0.54
C THR A 157 5.96 -6.74 0.49
N ASN A 158 6.65 -5.66 0.10
CA ASN A 158 7.03 -4.55 0.96
C ASN A 158 5.95 -3.47 1.11
N ILE A 159 4.69 -3.76 0.76
CA ILE A 159 3.59 -2.81 0.94
C ILE A 159 3.39 -2.57 2.43
N GLU A 160 3.50 -1.30 2.84
CA GLU A 160 3.12 -0.88 4.19
C GLU A 160 1.62 -1.10 4.42
N SER A 161 1.31 -1.92 5.44
CA SER A 161 -0.06 -2.24 5.88
C SER A 161 -0.58 -1.29 6.94
#